data_AF-A0A8B9Q271-F1
#
_entry.id   AF-A0A8B9Q271-F1
#
_cell.length_a   1.000
_cell.length_b   1.000
_cell.length_c   1.000
_cell.angle_alpha   90.00
_cell.angle_beta   90.00
_cell.angle_gamma   90.00
#
_symmetry.space_group_name_H-M   'P 1'
#
loop_
_entity.id
_entity.type
_entity.pdbx_description
1 polymer ?
#
loop_
_entity_poly.entity_id
_entity_poly.type
_entity_poly.pdbx_seq_one_letter_code
_entity_poly.pdbx_strand_id
1 'polypeptide(L)' 'GHGGSQPWDKNFFLTNKAREKSNTFINLREVLNRFKLPAGEYIIVPSTFEPDKNGDFCLRVFSEKNADSKYVTVL' A
#
# COMPACT_ATOMS: atom_id res chain seq x y z
N GLY A 1 -0.44 21.23 -18.47
CA GLY A 1 0.63 21.41 -17.48
C GLY A 1 0.03 21.46 -16.10
N HIS A 2 0.43 20.54 -15.21
CA HIS A 2 0.25 20.59 -13.76
C HIS A 2 1.36 19.72 -13.16
N GLY A 3 2.56 20.29 -13.04
CA GLY A 3 3.75 19.65 -12.46
C GLY A 3 3.82 19.85 -10.95
N GLY A 4 2.84 19.32 -10.22
CA GLY A 4 2.94 19.13 -8.78
C GLY A 4 3.34 17.68 -8.53
N SER A 5 4.49 17.45 -7.91
CA SER A 5 4.88 16.14 -7.40
C SER A 5 3.74 15.58 -6.54
N GLN A 6 3.29 14.35 -6.81
CA GLN A 6 2.28 13.70 -5.98
C GLN A 6 2.77 13.63 -4.52
N PRO A 7 1.87 13.70 -3.50
CA PRO A 7 2.24 13.85 -2.09
C PRO A 7 2.88 12.60 -1.47
N TRP A 8 3.17 11.57 -2.26
CA TRP A 8 3.66 10.27 -1.80
C TRP A 8 5.15 10.09 -2.13
N ASP A 9 5.97 11.09 -1.79
CA ASP A 9 7.41 11.03 -1.97
C ASP A 9 8.10 10.35 -0.77
N LYS A 10 9.42 10.20 -0.84
CA LYS A 10 10.23 9.66 0.28
C LYS A 10 9.96 10.37 1.61
N ASN A 11 9.77 11.70 1.62
CA ASN A 11 9.55 12.46 2.84
C ASN A 11 8.21 12.11 3.49
N PHE A 12 7.16 11.87 2.70
CA PHE A 12 5.89 11.39 3.21
C PHE A 12 6.06 10.12 4.03
N PHE A 13 6.76 9.10 3.52
CA PHE A 13 6.94 7.82 4.21
C PHE A 13 7.90 7.89 5.41
N LEU A 14 8.86 8.82 5.40
CA LEU A 14 9.73 9.05 6.54
C LEU A 14 9.01 9.74 7.71
N THR A 15 7.99 10.54 7.42
CA THR A 15 7.28 11.35 8.42
C THR A 15 5.94 10.75 8.86
N ASN A 16 5.37 9.83 8.08
CA ASN A 16 4.10 9.17 8.38
C ASN A 16 4.31 7.68 8.66
N LYS A 17 3.91 7.24 9.86
CA LYS A 17 3.92 5.81 10.20
C LYS A 17 2.77 5.10 9.50
N ALA A 18 3.03 3.89 9.00
CA ALA A 18 1.98 3.00 8.51
C ALA A 18 0.92 2.79 9.61
N ARG A 19 -0.35 3.02 9.27
CA ARG A 19 -1.47 2.78 10.20
C ARG A 19 -1.64 1.30 10.50
N GLU A 20 -1.54 0.48 9.47
CA GLU A 20 -1.57 -0.97 9.50
C GLU A 20 -0.53 -1.52 8.52
N LYS A 21 -0.07 -2.75 8.76
CA LYS A 21 0.91 -3.44 7.91
C LYS A 21 0.75 -4.94 8.02
N SER A 22 1.34 -5.69 7.09
CA SER A 22 1.48 -7.14 7.25
C SER A 22 2.32 -7.45 8.50
N ASN A 23 1.96 -8.52 9.22
CA ASN A 23 2.67 -8.93 10.44
C ASN A 23 4.13 -9.27 10.16
N THR A 24 4.38 -9.99 9.06
CA THR A 24 5.70 -10.45 8.65
C THR A 24 5.79 -10.47 7.13
N PHE A 25 6.94 -10.15 6.57
CA PHE A 25 7.26 -10.53 5.20
C PHE A 25 7.53 -12.03 5.17
N ILE A 26 6.70 -12.78 4.45
CA ILE A 26 6.84 -14.24 4.35
C ILE A 26 6.92 -14.63 2.88
N ASN A 27 7.77 -15.61 2.57
CA ASN A 27 7.92 -16.15 1.24
C ASN A 27 6.81 -17.16 0.94
N LEU A 28 5.56 -16.67 0.95
CA LEU A 28 4.40 -17.40 0.47
C LEU A 28 3.88 -16.73 -0.79
N ARG A 29 3.12 -17.50 -1.59
CA ARG A 29 2.43 -16.98 -2.77
C ARG A 29 1.48 -15.82 -2.46
N GLU A 30 0.90 -15.81 -1.26
CA GLU A 30 -0.04 -14.79 -0.82
C GLU A 30 0.21 -14.41 0.63
N VAL A 31 0.10 -13.12 0.91
CA VAL A 31 -0.01 -12.57 2.26
C VAL A 31 -1.40 -11.96 2.41
N LEU A 32 -2.17 -12.45 3.37
CA LEU A 32 -3.54 -11.99 3.63
C LEU A 32 -3.63 -11.44 5.04
N ASN A 33 -4.17 -10.23 5.15
CA ASN A 33 -4.47 -9.60 6.43
C ASN A 33 -5.91 -9.09 6.44
N ARG A 34 -6.53 -9.07 7.63
CA ARG A 34 -7.82 -8.44 7.88
C ARG A 34 -7.58 -7.24 8.78
N PHE A 35 -8.03 -6.07 8.34
CA PHE A 35 -7.86 -4.82 9.08
C PHE A 35 -9.21 -4.24 9.49
N LYS A 36 -9.20 -3.48 10.59
CA LYS A 36 -10.32 -2.62 10.99
C LYS A 36 -9.80 -1.20 11.15
N LEU A 37 -10.08 -0.37 10.17
CA LEU A 37 -9.63 1.02 10.12
C LEU A 37 -10.81 1.96 10.40
N PRO A 38 -10.54 3.15 10.98
CA PRO A 38 -11.48 4.26 10.90
C PRO A 38 -11.83 4.59 9.43
N ALA A 39 -12.96 5.26 9.21
CA ALA A 39 -13.28 5.76 7.87
C ALA A 39 -12.24 6.82 7.46
N GLY A 40 -11.74 6.71 6.23
CA GLY A 40 -10.71 7.62 5.70
C GLY A 40 -10.10 7.08 4.41
N GLU A 41 -9.18 7.87 3.84
CA GLU A 41 -8.39 7.48 2.68
C GLU A 41 -7.06 6.86 3.12
N TYR A 42 -6.72 5.74 2.50
CA TYR A 42 -5.51 4.99 2.82
C TYR A 42 -4.78 4.63 1.53
N ILE A 43 -3.45 4.61 1.61
CA ILE A 43 -2.60 4.05 0.55
C ILE A 43 -2.13 2.66 0.98
N ILE A 44 -2.15 1.72 0.04
CA ILE A 44 -1.56 0.39 0.21
C ILE A 44 -0.30 0.35 -0.66
N VAL A 45 0.85 0.09 -0.04
CA VAL A 45 2.14 -0.03 -0.73
C VAL A 45 2.57 -1.50 -0.74
N PRO A 46 2.24 -2.29 -1.77
CA PRO A 46 2.75 -3.65 -1.92
C PRO A 46 4.25 -3.60 -2.27
N SER A 47 5.07 -4.40 -1.60
CA SER A 47 6.52 -4.44 -1.80
C SER A 47 7.10 -5.81 -1.44
N THR A 48 8.30 -6.08 -1.94
CA THR A 48 9.17 -7.15 -1.43
C THR A 48 9.94 -6.66 -0.20
N PHE A 49 10.48 -7.61 0.58
CA PHE A 49 11.29 -7.26 1.75
C PHE A 49 12.60 -6.56 1.35
N GLU A 50 13.32 -7.16 0.41
CA GLU A 50 14.53 -6.59 -0.16
C GLU A 50 14.18 -5.72 -1.37
N PRO A 51 14.92 -4.64 -1.62
CA PRO A 51 14.81 -3.88 -2.86
C PRO A 51 15.25 -4.70 -4.07
N ASP A 52 14.99 -4.17 -5.27
CA ASP A 52 15.49 -4.70 -6.54
C ASP A 52 15.09 -6.16 -6.85
N LYS A 53 13.91 -6.57 -6.36
CA LYS A 53 13.30 -7.86 -6.71
C LYS A 53 12.19 -7.67 -7.73
N ASN A 54 12.36 -8.29 -8.89
CA ASN A 54 11.33 -8.33 -9.92
C ASN A 54 10.26 -9.36 -9.58
N GLY A 55 9.00 -9.05 -9.87
CA GLY A 55 7.90 -9.98 -9.75
C GLY A 55 6.57 -9.33 -10.09
N ASP A 56 5.69 -10.12 -10.71
CA ASP A 56 4.30 -9.72 -10.91
C ASP A 56 3.50 -9.97 -9.63
N PHE A 57 2.52 -9.11 -9.36
CA PHE A 57 1.65 -9.26 -8.21
C PHE A 57 0.21 -8.91 -8.54
N CYS A 58 -0.71 -9.35 -7.69
CA CYS A 58 -2.11 -8.98 -7.73
C CYS A 58 -2.54 -8.55 -6.33
N LEU A 59 -3.07 -7.33 -6.20
CA LEU A 59 -3.65 -6.83 -4.95
C LEU A 59 -5.17 -6.95 -5.03
N ARG A 60 -5.76 -7.65 -4.06
CA ARG A 60 -7.22 -7.79 -3.93
C ARG A 60 -7.68 -7.12 -2.64
N VAL A 61 -8.65 -6.22 -2.73
CA VAL A 61 -9.24 -5.54 -1.58
C VAL A 61 -10.69 -5.99 -1.44
N PHE A 62 -11.02 -6.54 -0.28
CA PHE A 62 -12.39 -6.90 0.08
C PHE A 62 -12.79 -6.06 1.29
N SER A 63 -13.92 -5.37 1.18
CA SER A 63 -14.47 -4.52 2.23
C SER A 63 -15.89 -4.94 2.56
N GLU A 64 -16.26 -4.84 3.84
CA GLU A 64 -17.63 -5.14 4.30
C GLU A 64 -18.64 -4.15 3.72
N LYS A 65 -18.23 -2.89 3.55
CA LYS A 65 -18.99 -1.82 2.91
C LYS A 65 -18.33 -1.43 1.59
N ASN A 66 -19.07 -0.81 0.69
CA ASN A 66 -18.48 -0.28 -0.54
C ASN A 66 -17.33 0.68 -0.21
N ALA A 67 -16.20 0.48 -0.88
CA ALA A 67 -15.02 1.32 -0.79
C ALA A 67 -14.45 1.49 -2.21
N ASP A 68 -14.15 2.73 -2.57
CA ASP A 68 -13.51 3.02 -3.85
C ASP A 68 -12.03 2.63 -3.80
N SER A 69 -11.50 2.19 -4.94
CA SER A 69 -10.07 1.93 -5.10
C SER A 69 -9.56 2.50 -6.42
N LYS A 70 -8.35 3.04 -6.40
CA LYS A 70 -7.67 3.61 -7.57
C LYS A 70 -6.21 3.21 -7.55
N TYR A 71 -5.66 2.92 -8.73
CA TYR A 71 -4.23 2.78 -8.89
C TYR A 71 -3.57 4.16 -8.85
N VAL A 72 -2.53 4.30 -8.05
CA VAL A 72 -1.67 5.49 -7.99
C VAL A 72 -0.22 5.06 -8.08
N THR A 73 0.59 5.83 -8.80
CA THR A 73 2.03 5.63 -8.86
C THR A 73 2.68 6.37 -7.68
N VAL A 74 3.54 5.66 -6.95
CA VAL A 74 4.34 6.20 -5.83
C VAL A 74 5.78 6.39 -6.32
N LEU A 75 6.48 7.42 -5.83
CA LEU A 75 7.80 7.85 -6.31
C LEU A 75 8.89 7.75 -5.22
#